data_AF-A0A0R2SQF7-F1
#
_entry.id   AF-A0A0R2SQF7-F1
#
_cell.length_a   1.000
_cell.length_b   1.000
_cell.length_c   1.000
_cell.angle_alpha   90.00
_cell.angle_beta   90.00
_cell.angle_gamma   90.00
#
_symmetry.space_group_name_H-M   'P 1'
#
loop_
_entity.id
_entity.type
_entity.pdbx_description
1 polymer ?
#
loop_
_entity_poly.entity_id
_entity_poly.type
_entity_poly.pdbx_seq_one_letter_code
_entity_poly.pdbx_strand_id
1 'polypeptide(L)'
;LSDALKLNLTDLKKIYETASSKEINGELAAPVAPDTEVWGAGVTYQRSRDARKEESGIPDVYQLVYEADRPELFFKATARRTVGHGAEVGIRADALTSVPEPEVAIVINRFAELIGMSICNDMTSRNIEGENPLYLSQAKIYYGSNSLGPMIRPIWEIFDHDKLDIHAKIERSGSIVWQAETSLKSLNRSFEDLVSYLFRCQHFPVGVLLSTGTGIVPPLDISLVNGDVVTIAVDQIGTLVNKVITTPLDINDRIK
;
A
#
# COMPACT_ATOMS: atom_id res chain seq x y z
N LEU A 1 -3.70 -16.20 -8.21
CA LEU A 1 -2.72 -15.11 -8.36
C LEU A 1 -1.29 -15.63 -8.48
N SER A 2 -0.80 -16.52 -7.61
CA SER A 2 0.57 -17.06 -7.67
C SER A 2 0.94 -17.63 -9.04
N ASP A 3 0.02 -18.36 -9.69
CA ASP A 3 0.27 -18.92 -11.02
C ASP A 3 0.41 -17.84 -12.09
N ALA A 4 -0.36 -16.76 -12.01
CA ALA A 4 -0.25 -15.63 -12.92
C ALA A 4 1.11 -14.91 -12.76
N LEU A 5 1.57 -14.74 -11.53
CA LEU A 5 2.86 -14.10 -11.23
C LEU A 5 4.09 -14.96 -11.58
N LYS A 6 3.89 -16.25 -11.90
CA LYS A 6 4.95 -17.13 -12.40
C LYS A 6 5.13 -17.03 -13.92
N LEU A 7 4.24 -16.33 -14.61
CA LEU A 7 4.30 -16.12 -16.07
C LEU A 7 5.02 -14.82 -16.39
N ASN A 8 5.74 -14.79 -17.51
CA ASN A 8 6.21 -13.54 -18.07
C ASN A 8 5.01 -12.74 -18.61
N LEU A 9 5.22 -11.45 -18.85
CA LEU A 9 4.16 -10.53 -19.26
C LEU A 9 3.46 -10.97 -20.56
N THR A 10 4.21 -11.49 -21.53
CA THR A 10 3.65 -11.93 -22.82
C THR A 10 2.75 -13.15 -22.66
N ASP A 11 3.19 -14.16 -21.90
CA ASP A 11 2.41 -15.37 -21.65
C ASP A 11 1.16 -15.07 -20.82
N LEU A 12 1.29 -14.21 -19.79
CA LEU A 12 0.16 -13.78 -18.99
C LEU A 12 -0.91 -13.08 -19.85
N LYS A 13 -0.49 -12.16 -20.71
CA LYS A 13 -1.39 -11.43 -21.61
C LYS A 13 -2.10 -12.36 -22.59
N LYS A 14 -1.39 -13.34 -23.16
CA LYS A 14 -1.98 -14.34 -24.06
C LYS A 14 -3.07 -15.18 -23.36
N ILE A 15 -2.83 -15.58 -22.11
CA ILE A 15 -3.84 -16.30 -21.32
C ILE A 15 -5.02 -15.39 -21.01
N TYR A 16 -4.78 -14.13 -20.65
CA TYR A 16 -5.84 -13.16 -20.38
C TYR A 16 -6.76 -12.94 -21.59
N GLU A 17 -6.20 -12.76 -22.78
CA GLU A 17 -6.95 -12.53 -24.02
C GLU A 17 -7.74 -13.75 -24.49
N THR A 18 -7.32 -14.96 -24.12
CA THR A 18 -7.98 -16.22 -24.49
C THR A 18 -8.90 -16.76 -23.40
N ALA A 19 -8.92 -16.13 -22.22
CA ALA A 19 -9.74 -16.54 -21.11
C ALA A 19 -11.24 -16.34 -21.43
N SER A 20 -12.05 -17.35 -21.11
CA SER A 20 -13.51 -17.21 -21.17
C SER A 20 -14.00 -16.23 -20.10
N SER A 21 -15.01 -15.43 -20.39
CA SER A 21 -15.71 -14.53 -19.46
C SER A 21 -16.63 -15.27 -18.48
N LYS A 22 -16.15 -16.37 -17.88
CA LYS A 22 -16.92 -17.11 -16.89
C LYS A 22 -16.97 -16.31 -15.59
N GLU A 23 -18.18 -15.89 -15.23
CA GLU A 23 -18.43 -15.29 -13.93
C GLU A 23 -18.23 -16.33 -12.82
N ILE A 24 -17.55 -15.93 -11.75
CA ILE A 24 -17.34 -16.73 -10.55
C ILE A 24 -18.00 -16.03 -9.37
N ASN A 25 -18.66 -16.80 -8.51
CA ASN A 25 -19.30 -16.29 -7.31
C ASN A 25 -18.43 -16.61 -6.09
N GLY A 26 -18.28 -15.63 -5.20
CA GLY A 26 -17.51 -15.79 -3.96
C GLY A 26 -17.36 -14.46 -3.23
N GLU A 27 -16.68 -14.50 -2.09
CA GLU A 27 -16.28 -13.30 -1.37
C GLU A 27 -15.04 -12.68 -2.03
N LEU A 28 -15.05 -11.36 -2.23
CA LEU A 28 -13.92 -10.65 -2.81
C LEU A 28 -12.76 -10.64 -1.80
N ALA A 29 -11.71 -11.40 -2.10
CA ALA A 29 -10.48 -11.42 -1.32
C ALA A 29 -9.55 -10.28 -1.73
N ALA A 30 -8.62 -9.91 -0.82
CA ALA A 30 -7.50 -9.04 -1.18
C ALA A 30 -6.71 -9.67 -2.35
N PRO A 31 -6.27 -8.89 -3.35
CA PRO A 31 -5.54 -9.43 -4.49
C PRO A 31 -4.06 -9.66 -4.14
N VAL A 32 -3.81 -10.53 -3.16
CA VAL A 32 -2.49 -10.96 -2.67
C VAL A 32 -2.53 -12.47 -2.45
N ALA A 33 -1.54 -13.18 -2.96
CA ALA A 33 -1.52 -14.64 -2.87
C ALA A 33 -0.88 -15.09 -1.55
N PRO A 34 -1.27 -16.25 -0.97
CA PRO A 34 -0.74 -16.72 0.31
C PRO A 34 0.79 -16.83 0.37
N ASP A 35 1.43 -17.08 -0.76
CA ASP A 35 2.88 -17.25 -0.96
C ASP A 35 3.57 -15.99 -1.50
N THR A 36 2.86 -14.85 -1.54
CA THR A 36 3.42 -13.54 -1.95
C THR A 36 3.65 -12.62 -0.76
N GLU A 37 4.49 -11.62 -1.01
CA GLU A 37 4.84 -10.58 -0.06
C GLU A 37 4.38 -9.21 -0.56
N VAL A 38 4.07 -8.32 0.38
CA VAL A 38 3.84 -6.90 0.13
C VAL A 38 4.99 -6.13 0.75
N TRP A 39 5.66 -5.33 -0.08
CA TRP A 39 6.69 -4.39 0.30
C TRP A 39 6.17 -2.96 0.12
N GLY A 40 6.83 -2.00 0.77
CA GLY A 40 6.56 -0.58 0.62
C GLY A 40 7.82 0.18 0.27
N ALA A 41 7.65 1.28 -0.47
CA ALA A 41 8.68 2.28 -0.72
C ALA A 41 8.29 3.58 -0.01
N GLY A 42 9.13 4.04 0.92
CA GLY A 42 8.87 5.27 1.65
C GLY A 42 9.57 6.48 1.03
N VAL A 43 9.13 7.68 1.41
CA VAL A 43 9.81 8.94 1.09
C VAL A 43 9.99 9.14 -0.44
N THR A 44 9.02 8.67 -1.22
CA THR A 44 9.03 8.78 -2.69
C THR A 44 8.37 10.07 -3.20
N TYR A 45 7.71 10.83 -2.32
CA TYR A 45 7.10 12.13 -2.61
C TYR A 45 7.65 13.22 -1.71
N GLN A 46 7.69 14.45 -2.22
CA GLN A 46 8.13 15.61 -1.44
C GLN A 46 7.27 15.81 -0.17
N ARG A 47 5.94 15.72 -0.29
CA ARG A 47 5.04 15.88 0.87
C ARG A 47 5.25 14.78 1.92
N SER A 48 5.51 13.54 1.49
CA SER A 48 5.85 12.45 2.41
C SER A 48 7.11 12.79 3.20
N ARG A 49 8.21 13.15 2.52
CA ARG A 49 9.44 13.60 3.19
C ARG A 49 9.18 14.69 4.23
N ASP A 50 8.43 15.72 3.85
CA ASP A 50 8.17 16.86 4.72
C ASP A 50 7.30 16.46 5.94
N ALA A 51 6.30 15.60 5.74
CA ALA A 51 5.49 15.07 6.84
C ALA A 51 6.32 14.24 7.83
N ARG A 52 7.24 13.38 7.37
CA ARG A 52 8.05 12.56 8.29
C ARG A 52 9.03 13.42 9.09
N LYS A 53 9.49 14.55 8.53
CA LYS A 53 10.24 15.55 9.29
C LYS A 53 9.42 16.22 10.38
N GLU A 54 8.15 16.52 10.10
CA GLU A 54 7.21 17.11 11.06
C GLU A 54 6.84 16.10 12.17
N GLU A 55 6.77 14.82 11.84
CA GLU A 55 6.38 13.70 12.73
C GLU A 55 7.55 13.20 13.60
N SER A 56 8.80 13.39 13.16
CA SER A 56 10.00 12.78 13.76
C SER A 56 10.76 13.73 14.69
N GLY A 57 11.25 13.17 15.82
CA GLY A 57 12.25 13.84 16.65
C GLY A 57 13.67 13.88 16.03
N ILE A 58 13.89 13.15 14.93
CA ILE A 58 15.18 13.00 14.24
C ILE A 58 14.97 13.23 12.72
N PRO A 59 14.78 14.48 12.27
CA PRO A 59 14.32 14.79 10.90
C PRO A 59 15.33 14.51 9.78
N ASP A 60 16.62 14.31 10.11
CA ASP A 60 17.72 14.26 9.13
C ASP A 60 17.65 13.00 8.24
N VAL A 61 17.25 11.85 8.80
CA VAL A 61 17.26 10.55 8.09
C VAL A 61 16.34 10.52 6.87
N TYR A 62 15.17 11.16 6.94
CA TYR A 62 14.20 11.19 5.84
C TYR A 62 14.66 12.11 4.70
N GLN A 63 15.39 13.19 5.01
CA GLN A 63 16.00 14.02 3.96
C GLN A 63 17.09 13.25 3.22
N LEU A 64 17.98 12.60 3.98
CA LEU A 64 19.10 11.86 3.42
C LEU A 64 18.62 10.78 2.44
N VAL A 65 17.53 10.06 2.75
CA VAL A 65 16.94 9.07 1.84
C VAL A 65 16.33 9.71 0.59
N TYR A 66 15.62 10.84 0.73
CA TYR A 66 14.99 11.51 -0.41
C TYR A 66 16.02 11.92 -1.48
N GLU A 67 17.22 12.32 -1.05
CA GLU A 67 18.30 12.81 -1.91
C GLU A 67 19.30 11.71 -2.31
N ALA A 68 19.24 10.52 -1.69
CA ALA A 68 20.17 9.41 -1.96
C ALA A 68 19.82 8.61 -3.22
N ASP A 69 20.80 7.88 -3.76
CA ASP A 69 20.56 6.92 -4.86
C ASP A 69 19.76 5.70 -4.40
N ARG A 70 19.85 5.33 -3.12
CA ARG A 70 19.17 4.15 -2.56
C ARG A 70 17.82 4.59 -1.97
N PRO A 71 16.68 4.08 -2.49
CA PRO A 71 15.38 4.37 -1.92
C PRO A 71 15.18 3.60 -0.60
N GLU A 72 14.26 4.10 0.23
CA GLU A 72 13.72 3.31 1.33
C GLU A 72 12.83 2.20 0.76
N LEU A 73 13.10 0.97 1.17
CA LEU A 73 12.26 -0.19 0.94
C LEU A 73 12.09 -0.94 2.26
N PHE A 74 10.86 -1.31 2.58
CA PHE A 74 10.56 -2.07 3.80
C PHE A 74 9.55 -3.18 3.52
N PHE A 75 9.65 -4.26 4.31
CA PHE A 75 8.64 -5.31 4.31
C PHE A 75 7.37 -4.78 4.98
N LYS A 76 6.22 -4.83 4.30
CA LYS A 76 4.95 -4.33 4.83
C LYS A 76 4.10 -5.46 5.41
N ALA A 77 3.82 -6.48 4.61
CA ALA A 77 2.87 -7.51 5.00
C ALA A 77 3.02 -8.81 4.23
N THR A 78 2.73 -9.91 4.91
CA THR A 78 2.31 -11.17 4.30
C THR A 78 0.83 -11.09 3.89
N ALA A 79 0.35 -11.95 3.00
CA ALA A 79 -1.08 -12.09 2.69
C ALA A 79 -1.99 -12.15 3.93
N ARG A 80 -1.59 -12.89 4.98
CA ARG A 80 -2.37 -13.03 6.23
C ARG A 80 -2.60 -11.72 7.00
N ARG A 81 -1.79 -10.68 6.75
CA ARG A 81 -1.91 -9.36 7.41
C ARG A 81 -2.58 -8.31 6.51
N THR A 82 -2.84 -8.66 5.26
CA THR A 82 -3.44 -7.78 4.26
C THR A 82 -4.92 -8.08 4.11
N VAL A 83 -5.75 -7.05 4.17
CA VAL A 83 -7.21 -7.16 3.98
C VAL A 83 -7.65 -6.60 2.62
N GLY A 84 -8.83 -6.99 2.16
CA GLY A 84 -9.37 -6.60 0.85
C GLY A 84 -10.27 -5.37 0.91
N HIS A 85 -10.86 -5.01 -0.23
CA HIS A 85 -11.92 -4.01 -0.28
C HIS A 85 -13.13 -4.42 0.58
N GLY A 86 -13.69 -3.45 1.33
CA GLY A 86 -14.82 -3.64 2.24
C GLY A 86 -14.45 -4.25 3.59
N ALA A 87 -13.23 -4.78 3.74
CA ALA A 87 -12.76 -5.38 4.98
C ALA A 87 -12.24 -4.34 5.99
N GLU A 88 -11.95 -4.79 7.21
CA GLU A 88 -11.52 -3.93 8.31
C GLU A 88 -9.99 -3.76 8.35
N VAL A 89 -9.52 -2.50 8.31
CA VAL A 89 -8.13 -2.14 8.61
C VAL A 89 -7.95 -1.83 10.09
N GLY A 90 -6.73 -2.02 10.60
CA GLY A 90 -6.40 -1.90 12.02
C GLY A 90 -5.66 -0.62 12.38
N ILE A 91 -5.99 -0.06 13.54
CA ILE A 91 -5.14 0.86 14.31
C ILE A 91 -4.73 0.18 15.62
N ARG A 92 -3.47 0.24 16.01
CA ARG A 92 -3.00 -0.48 17.20
C ARG A 92 -3.55 0.16 18.48
N ALA A 93 -3.88 -0.66 19.47
CA ALA A 93 -4.36 -0.18 20.78
C ALA A 93 -3.32 0.63 21.58
N ASP A 94 -2.02 0.45 21.29
CA ASP A 94 -0.91 1.21 21.88
C ASP A 94 -0.42 2.38 21.01
N ALA A 95 -1.02 2.61 19.84
CA ALA A 95 -0.72 3.78 19.03
C ALA A 95 -1.58 4.97 19.48
N LEU A 96 -0.94 6.12 19.70
CA LEU A 96 -1.62 7.38 20.01
C LEU A 96 -2.17 8.03 18.74
N THR A 97 -1.45 7.89 17.62
CA THR A 97 -1.87 8.42 16.33
C THR A 97 -1.66 7.38 15.24
N SER A 98 -2.63 7.24 14.36
CA SER A 98 -2.55 6.37 13.20
C SER A 98 -3.21 7.02 11.99
N VAL A 99 -2.62 6.82 10.83
CA VAL A 99 -3.08 7.42 9.57
C VAL A 99 -3.13 6.38 8.45
N PRO A 100 -4.01 6.57 7.46
CA PRO A 100 -3.91 5.83 6.21
C PRO A 100 -2.78 6.45 5.37
N GLU A 101 -2.16 5.63 4.53
CA GLU A 101 -1.24 6.09 3.49
C GLU A 101 -1.77 5.58 2.15
N PRO A 102 -2.51 6.43 1.42
CA PRO A 102 -3.06 6.09 0.12
C PRO A 102 -1.98 5.98 -0.94
N GLU A 103 -1.87 4.82 -1.58
CA GLU A 103 -0.80 4.53 -2.53
C GLU A 103 -1.29 3.70 -3.72
N VAL A 104 -0.53 3.75 -4.81
CA VAL A 104 -0.61 2.73 -5.85
C VAL A 104 0.33 1.59 -5.49
N ALA A 105 -0.17 0.35 -5.55
CA ALA A 105 0.67 -0.83 -5.50
C ALA A 105 0.94 -1.34 -6.91
N ILE A 106 2.20 -1.52 -7.26
CA ILE A 106 2.60 -2.21 -8.46
C ILE A 106 2.72 -3.72 -8.20
N VAL A 107 2.33 -4.52 -9.18
CA VAL A 107 2.35 -5.98 -9.13
C VAL A 107 3.43 -6.48 -10.06
N ILE A 108 4.41 -7.18 -9.50
CA ILE A 108 5.63 -7.56 -10.20
C ILE A 108 5.72 -9.09 -10.22
N ASN A 109 5.90 -9.67 -11.40
CA ASN A 109 6.05 -11.12 -11.53
C ASN A 109 7.45 -11.59 -11.08
N ARG A 110 7.66 -12.91 -11.09
CA ARG A 110 8.95 -13.50 -10.71
C ARG A 110 10.14 -13.11 -11.62
N PHE A 111 9.87 -12.50 -12.78
CA PHE A 111 10.87 -12.04 -13.76
C PHE A 111 11.20 -10.55 -13.60
N ALA A 112 10.72 -9.91 -12.53
CA ALA A 112 10.85 -8.47 -12.29
C ALA A 112 10.10 -7.59 -13.32
N GLU A 113 9.08 -8.14 -13.99
CA GLU A 113 8.25 -7.39 -14.93
C GLU A 113 7.02 -6.83 -14.21
N LEU A 114 6.71 -5.56 -14.47
CA LEU A 114 5.45 -4.94 -14.06
C LEU A 114 4.29 -5.56 -14.84
N ILE A 115 3.36 -6.23 -14.14
CA ILE A 115 2.23 -6.92 -14.79
C ILE A 115 0.87 -6.28 -14.50
N GLY A 116 0.78 -5.42 -13.48
CA GLY A 116 -0.45 -4.74 -13.12
C GLY A 116 -0.29 -3.77 -11.96
N MET A 117 -1.40 -3.09 -11.64
CA MET A 117 -1.48 -2.16 -10.53
C MET A 117 -2.73 -2.40 -9.70
N SER A 118 -2.67 -2.05 -8.42
CA SER A 118 -3.77 -2.06 -7.47
C SER A 118 -3.69 -0.82 -6.58
N ILE A 119 -4.68 -0.64 -5.70
CA ILE A 119 -4.68 0.42 -4.69
C ILE A 119 -4.23 -0.19 -3.38
N CYS A 120 -3.38 0.53 -2.65
CA CYS A 120 -2.89 0.13 -1.35
C CYS A 120 -3.24 1.19 -0.30
N ASN A 121 -3.55 0.73 0.92
CA ASN A 121 -3.54 1.55 2.11
C ASN A 121 -2.47 1.01 3.07
N ASP A 122 -1.35 1.72 3.14
CA ASP A 122 -0.25 1.42 4.06
C ASP A 122 -0.51 2.06 5.44
N MET A 123 -1.32 1.39 6.26
CA MET A 123 -1.70 1.91 7.58
C MET A 123 -0.46 2.06 8.47
N THR A 124 -0.37 3.22 9.13
CA THR A 124 0.84 3.61 9.85
C THR A 124 0.52 4.16 11.22
N SER A 125 1.12 3.57 12.25
CA SER A 125 1.11 4.13 13.62
C SER A 125 2.16 5.23 13.74
N ARG A 126 1.79 6.42 13.24
CA ARG A 126 2.62 7.63 13.11
C ARG A 126 3.45 7.94 14.36
N ASN A 127 2.87 7.89 15.55
CA ASN A 127 3.61 8.20 16.78
C ASN A 127 4.75 7.19 17.05
N ILE A 128 4.53 5.90 16.75
CA ILE A 128 5.53 4.85 16.97
C ILE A 128 6.70 5.03 15.98
N GLU A 129 6.40 5.35 14.72
CA GLU A 129 7.41 5.66 13.70
C GLU A 129 8.21 6.93 14.05
N GLY A 130 7.52 7.99 14.47
CA GLY A 130 8.14 9.27 14.83
C GLY A 130 8.99 9.23 16.10
N GLU A 131 8.69 8.31 17.02
CA GLU A 131 9.46 8.15 18.27
C GLU A 131 10.88 7.61 18.00
N ASN A 132 11.00 6.59 17.14
CA ASN A 132 12.28 6.03 16.78
C ASN A 132 12.19 5.32 15.42
N PRO A 133 13.06 5.64 14.44
CA PRO A 133 13.08 4.96 13.14
C PRO A 133 13.24 3.42 13.24
N LEU A 134 13.85 2.91 14.31
CA LEU A 134 13.97 1.45 14.55
C LEU A 134 12.64 0.78 14.89
N TYR A 135 11.59 1.56 15.20
CA TYR A 135 10.24 1.06 15.48
C TYR A 135 9.36 0.98 14.23
N LEU A 136 9.87 1.33 13.04
CA LEU A 136 9.13 1.28 11.77
C LEU A 136 8.43 -0.07 11.56
N SER A 137 9.11 -1.18 11.86
CA SER A 137 8.52 -2.53 11.77
C SER A 137 7.27 -2.69 12.64
N GLN A 138 7.24 -2.11 13.83
CA GLN A 138 6.09 -2.16 14.74
C GLN A 138 4.97 -1.21 14.27
N ALA A 139 5.36 -0.07 13.71
CA ALA A 139 4.44 0.94 13.20
C ALA A 139 3.75 0.53 11.88
N LYS A 140 4.38 -0.34 11.09
CA LYS A 140 3.91 -0.76 9.76
C LYS A 140 3.41 -2.21 9.71
N ILE A 141 3.89 -3.12 10.56
CA ILE A 141 3.62 -4.56 10.44
C ILE A 141 2.79 -5.06 11.63
N TYR A 142 1.48 -5.19 11.43
CA TYR A 142 0.55 -5.75 12.41
C TYR A 142 -0.73 -6.26 11.72
N TYR A 143 -1.67 -6.85 12.47
CA TYR A 143 -2.91 -7.36 11.88
C TYR A 143 -3.80 -6.22 11.35
N GLY A 144 -4.15 -6.28 10.06
CA GLY A 144 -4.92 -5.24 9.39
C GLY A 144 -4.12 -3.96 9.10
N SER A 145 -2.79 -4.00 9.15
CA SER A 145 -1.96 -2.84 8.84
C SER A 145 -1.85 -2.55 7.35
N ASN A 146 -2.33 -3.46 6.49
CA ASN A 146 -2.28 -3.29 5.04
C ASN A 146 -3.63 -3.64 4.43
N SER A 147 -4.03 -2.90 3.40
CA SER A 147 -5.14 -3.34 2.54
C SER A 147 -4.83 -3.12 1.07
N LEU A 148 -5.31 -4.04 0.23
CA LEU A 148 -5.13 -4.00 -1.21
C LEU A 148 -6.47 -4.24 -1.91
N GLY A 149 -6.69 -3.56 -3.03
CA GLY A 149 -7.87 -3.81 -3.84
C GLY A 149 -8.34 -2.60 -4.67
N PRO A 150 -9.58 -2.65 -5.19
CA PRO A 150 -10.48 -3.80 -5.15
C PRO A 150 -10.01 -4.94 -6.06
N MET A 151 -9.12 -4.66 -7.01
CA MET A 151 -8.60 -5.62 -7.98
C MET A 151 -7.17 -5.28 -8.40
N ILE A 152 -6.54 -6.18 -9.17
CA ILE A 152 -5.35 -5.86 -9.95
C ILE A 152 -5.82 -5.53 -11.36
N ARG A 153 -5.56 -4.31 -11.80
CA ARG A 153 -5.75 -3.89 -13.19
C ARG A 153 -4.50 -4.30 -13.98
N PRO A 154 -4.62 -5.12 -15.04
CA PRO A 154 -3.47 -5.49 -15.84
C PRO A 154 -2.80 -4.27 -16.47
N ILE A 155 -1.47 -4.27 -16.54
CA ILE A 155 -0.72 -3.06 -16.93
C ILE A 155 -1.06 -2.59 -18.36
N TRP A 156 -1.39 -3.51 -19.27
CA TRP A 156 -1.78 -3.20 -20.64
C TRP A 156 -3.18 -2.59 -20.78
N GLU A 157 -3.96 -2.53 -19.70
CA GLU A 157 -5.27 -1.87 -19.66
C GLU A 157 -5.22 -0.48 -19.00
N ILE A 158 -4.03 -0.02 -18.61
CA ILE A 158 -3.79 1.27 -17.98
C ILE A 158 -3.02 2.15 -18.96
N PHE A 159 -3.64 3.24 -19.38
CA PHE A 159 -2.99 4.27 -20.17
C PHE A 159 -2.25 5.26 -19.25
N ASP A 160 -1.04 5.69 -19.63
CA ASP A 160 -0.22 6.64 -18.86
C ASP A 160 -0.12 6.26 -17.36
N HIS A 161 0.25 5.01 -17.10
CA HIS A 161 0.27 4.42 -15.76
C HIS A 161 1.20 5.13 -14.76
N ASP A 162 2.04 6.06 -15.21
CA ASP A 162 2.94 6.89 -14.40
C ASP A 162 2.30 8.22 -13.95
N LYS A 163 1.02 8.48 -14.30
CA LYS A 163 0.34 9.76 -14.06
C LYS A 163 -1.08 9.60 -13.52
N LEU A 164 -1.41 8.45 -12.93
CA LEU A 164 -2.74 8.24 -12.36
C LEU A 164 -2.97 9.17 -11.18
N ASP A 165 -4.14 9.78 -11.14
CA ASP A 165 -4.59 10.59 -10.01
C ASP A 165 -5.09 9.69 -8.88
N ILE A 166 -4.81 10.12 -7.65
CA ILE A 166 -5.10 9.41 -6.40
C ILE A 166 -5.90 10.36 -5.53
N HIS A 167 -7.11 9.95 -5.15
CA HIS A 167 -7.95 10.69 -4.22
C HIS A 167 -8.15 9.86 -2.96
N ALA A 168 -8.10 10.50 -1.79
CA ALA A 168 -8.45 9.84 -0.55
C ALA A 168 -9.33 10.71 0.33
N LYS A 169 -10.18 10.04 1.11
CA LYS A 169 -10.98 10.68 2.16
C LYS A 169 -11.10 9.79 3.39
N ILE A 170 -11.28 10.43 4.53
CA ILE A 170 -11.64 9.81 5.80
C ILE A 170 -13.03 10.33 6.18
N GLU A 171 -13.96 9.40 6.40
CA GLU A 171 -15.32 9.68 6.86
C GLU A 171 -15.49 9.20 8.30
N ARG A 172 -16.02 10.08 9.15
CA ARG A 172 -16.31 9.82 10.56
C ARG A 172 -17.78 10.11 10.82
N SER A 173 -18.52 9.09 11.27
CA SER A 173 -19.96 9.22 11.54
C SER A 173 -20.75 9.84 10.37
N GLY A 174 -20.38 9.48 9.14
CA GLY A 174 -21.02 9.97 7.91
C GLY A 174 -20.57 11.36 7.44
N SER A 175 -19.62 12.01 8.11
CA SER A 175 -19.06 13.31 7.69
C SER A 175 -17.60 13.16 7.24
N ILE A 176 -17.20 13.87 6.18
CA ILE A 176 -15.80 13.89 5.74
C ILE A 176 -15.00 14.74 6.73
N VAL A 177 -14.00 14.14 7.38
CA VAL A 177 -13.09 14.84 8.31
C VAL A 177 -11.76 15.19 7.67
N TRP A 178 -11.39 14.52 6.58
CA TRP A 178 -10.20 14.82 5.79
C TRP A 178 -10.39 14.29 4.37
N GLN A 179 -9.90 15.04 3.39
CA GLN A 179 -9.78 14.59 2.01
C GLN A 179 -8.58 15.25 1.34
N ALA A 180 -7.94 14.56 0.42
CA ALA A 180 -6.80 15.06 -0.34
C ALA A 180 -6.68 14.34 -1.69
N GLU A 181 -5.90 14.92 -2.59
CA GLU A 181 -5.57 14.35 -3.88
C GLU A 181 -4.09 14.53 -4.21
N THR A 182 -3.55 13.62 -5.01
CA THR A 182 -2.20 13.69 -5.58
C THR A 182 -2.17 12.92 -6.90
N SER A 183 -1.01 12.83 -7.53
CA SER A 183 -0.81 12.13 -8.79
C SER A 183 0.49 11.34 -8.75
N LEU A 184 0.53 10.19 -9.41
CA LEU A 184 1.77 9.44 -9.65
C LEU A 184 2.83 10.28 -10.37
N LYS A 185 2.43 11.33 -11.10
CA LYS A 185 3.36 12.27 -11.73
C LYS A 185 4.31 12.94 -10.72
N SER A 186 3.92 13.04 -9.45
CA SER A 186 4.73 13.63 -8.38
C SER A 186 5.67 12.63 -7.69
N LEU A 187 5.67 11.36 -8.12
CA LEU A 187 6.59 10.34 -7.63
C LEU A 187 8.02 10.68 -8.08
N ASN A 188 8.94 10.80 -7.14
CA ASN A 188 10.34 11.18 -7.39
C ASN A 188 11.22 9.98 -7.80
N ARG A 189 10.62 8.81 -8.05
CA ARG A 189 11.31 7.56 -8.42
C ARG A 189 10.52 6.86 -9.52
N SER A 190 11.22 6.29 -10.50
CA SER A 190 10.56 5.46 -11.50
C SER A 190 10.26 4.07 -10.92
N PHE A 191 9.28 3.37 -11.49
CA PHE A 191 8.99 2.00 -11.06
C PHE A 191 10.16 1.06 -11.34
N GLU A 192 10.87 1.25 -12.45
CA GLU A 192 12.06 0.49 -12.81
C GLU A 192 13.16 0.64 -11.75
N ASP A 193 13.38 1.85 -11.23
CA ASP A 193 14.35 2.10 -10.18
C ASP A 193 13.99 1.34 -8.89
N LEU A 194 12.74 1.49 -8.42
CA LEU A 194 12.24 0.80 -7.23
C LEU A 194 12.31 -0.73 -7.37
N VAL A 195 11.86 -1.27 -8.51
CA VAL A 195 11.94 -2.72 -8.82
C VAL A 195 13.39 -3.18 -8.83
N SER A 196 14.30 -2.40 -9.43
CA SER A 196 15.71 -2.75 -9.48
C SER A 196 16.32 -2.87 -8.08
N TYR A 197 15.96 -2.01 -7.14
CA TYR A 197 16.44 -2.08 -5.76
C TYR A 197 15.78 -3.21 -4.97
N LEU A 198 14.47 -3.43 -5.18
CA LEU A 198 13.73 -4.47 -4.49
C LEU A 198 14.25 -5.87 -4.84
N PHE A 199 14.62 -6.13 -6.09
CA PHE A 199 15.15 -7.43 -6.54
C PHE A 199 16.64 -7.62 -6.27
N ARG A 200 17.39 -6.59 -5.81
CA ARG A 200 18.80 -6.74 -5.47
C ARG A 200 18.95 -7.63 -4.23
N CYS A 201 19.66 -8.75 -4.40
CA CYS A 201 19.91 -9.72 -3.33
C CYS A 201 18.64 -10.31 -2.70
N GLN A 202 17.51 -10.23 -3.40
CA GLN A 202 16.23 -10.81 -2.99
C GLN A 202 15.77 -11.83 -4.02
N HIS A 203 14.98 -12.80 -3.59
CA HIS A 203 14.34 -13.75 -4.48
C HIS A 203 12.85 -13.79 -4.21
N PHE A 204 12.04 -13.55 -5.25
CA PHE A 204 10.59 -13.62 -5.20
C PHE A 204 10.11 -14.78 -6.10
N PRO A 205 10.02 -16.02 -5.57
CA PRO A 205 9.75 -17.22 -6.38
C PRO A 205 8.46 -17.13 -7.21
N VAL A 206 7.50 -16.37 -6.69
CA VAL A 206 6.18 -16.18 -7.27
C VAL A 206 5.86 -14.70 -7.52
N GLY A 207 6.85 -13.80 -7.56
CA GLY A 207 6.60 -12.36 -7.66
C GLY A 207 6.26 -11.68 -6.33
N VAL A 208 5.96 -10.38 -6.39
CA VAL A 208 5.85 -9.48 -5.24
C VAL A 208 4.94 -8.30 -5.56
N LEU A 209 4.31 -7.72 -4.54
CA LEU A 209 3.59 -6.45 -4.64
C LEU A 209 4.39 -5.37 -3.92
N LEU A 210 4.49 -4.19 -4.54
CA LEU A 210 5.20 -3.04 -3.98
C LEU A 210 4.27 -1.82 -3.94
N SER A 211 3.98 -1.34 -2.74
CA SER A 211 3.34 -0.05 -2.50
C SER A 211 4.36 1.07 -2.74
N THR A 212 4.03 2.06 -3.59
CA THR A 212 5.04 2.98 -4.15
C THR A 212 5.29 4.25 -3.33
N GLY A 213 4.73 4.34 -2.13
CA GLY A 213 4.76 5.51 -1.27
C GLY A 213 3.58 6.46 -1.53
N THR A 214 3.27 7.28 -0.52
CA THR A 214 2.12 8.19 -0.57
C THR A 214 2.51 9.63 -0.85
N GLY A 215 1.74 10.31 -1.71
CA GLY A 215 1.83 11.76 -1.92
C GLY A 215 0.93 12.58 -0.99
N ILE A 216 0.02 11.92 -0.26
CA ILE A 216 -0.95 12.58 0.62
C ILE A 216 -0.85 12.04 2.04
N VAL A 217 -0.59 12.94 2.96
CA VAL A 217 -0.44 12.62 4.39
C VAL A 217 -1.37 13.52 5.18
N PRO A 218 -2.30 12.97 6.00
CA PRO A 218 -3.15 13.78 6.87
C PRO A 218 -2.31 14.69 7.78
N PRO A 219 -2.79 15.90 8.12
CA PRO A 219 -2.07 16.78 9.04
C PRO A 219 -1.97 16.16 10.45
N LEU A 220 -1.11 16.72 11.31
CA LEU A 220 -0.79 16.15 12.63
C LEU A 220 -1.98 16.04 13.59
N ASP A 221 -2.98 16.89 13.43
CA ASP A 221 -4.22 16.92 14.21
C ASP A 221 -5.26 15.88 13.75
N ILE A 222 -5.03 15.24 12.59
CA ILE A 222 -5.89 14.17 12.08
C ILE A 222 -5.26 12.81 12.41
N SER A 223 -5.99 12.04 13.20
CA SER A 223 -5.76 10.61 13.42
C SER A 223 -7.04 9.84 13.13
N LEU A 224 -6.87 8.63 12.60
CA LEU A 224 -7.94 7.65 12.50
C LEU A 224 -8.42 7.24 13.90
N VAL A 225 -9.71 6.96 14.00
CA VAL A 225 -10.34 6.36 15.18
C VAL A 225 -11.20 5.17 14.77
N ASN A 226 -11.53 4.33 15.75
CA ASN A 226 -12.43 3.20 15.53
C ASN A 226 -13.78 3.65 14.94
N GLY A 227 -14.18 3.04 13.83
CA GLY A 227 -15.42 3.35 13.12
C GLY A 227 -15.26 4.32 11.95
N ASP A 228 -14.09 4.94 11.77
CA ASP A 228 -13.81 5.72 10.56
C ASP A 228 -13.88 4.84 9.31
N VAL A 229 -14.15 5.45 8.16
CA VAL A 229 -14.09 4.81 6.84
C VAL A 229 -13.05 5.53 6.00
N VAL A 230 -12.05 4.78 5.52
CA VAL A 230 -11.05 5.28 4.58
C VAL A 230 -11.47 4.87 3.19
N THR A 231 -11.56 5.84 2.27
CA THR A 231 -11.79 5.60 0.85
C THR A 231 -10.60 6.12 0.06
N ILE A 232 -10.04 5.28 -0.81
CA ILE A 232 -8.96 5.63 -1.73
C ILE A 232 -9.42 5.28 -3.14
N ALA A 233 -9.43 6.25 -4.04
CA ALA A 233 -9.75 6.07 -5.45
C ALA A 233 -8.51 6.35 -6.29
N VAL A 234 -8.25 5.49 -7.27
CA VAL A 234 -7.17 5.68 -8.25
C VAL A 234 -7.75 5.52 -9.64
N ASP A 235 -7.45 6.49 -10.50
CA ASP A 235 -7.89 6.51 -11.89
C ASP A 235 -7.54 5.21 -12.62
N GLN A 236 -8.47 4.73 -13.44
CA GLN A 236 -8.36 3.49 -14.23
C GLN A 236 -8.23 2.18 -13.41
N ILE A 237 -8.08 2.24 -12.08
CA ILE A 237 -7.98 1.08 -11.18
C ILE A 237 -9.29 0.86 -10.40
N GLY A 238 -9.85 1.89 -9.77
CA GLY A 238 -11.11 1.79 -9.03
C GLY A 238 -11.06 2.43 -7.64
N THR A 239 -11.77 1.83 -6.68
CA THR A 239 -11.91 2.38 -5.32
C THR A 239 -11.70 1.31 -4.26
N LEU A 240 -10.79 1.56 -3.32
CA LEU A 240 -10.56 0.77 -2.13
C LEU A 240 -11.24 1.46 -0.93
N VAL A 241 -12.13 0.73 -0.24
CA VAL A 241 -12.86 1.24 0.92
C VAL A 241 -12.63 0.30 2.09
N ASN A 242 -12.23 0.84 3.24
CA ASN A 242 -12.00 0.04 4.44
C ASN A 242 -12.56 0.73 5.68
N LYS A 243 -13.19 -0.05 6.56
CA LYS A 243 -13.60 0.41 7.89
C LYS A 243 -12.43 0.27 8.86
N VAL A 244 -12.20 1.28 9.68
CA VAL A 244 -11.15 1.27 10.70
C VAL A 244 -11.67 0.62 11.97
N ILE A 245 -10.88 -0.30 12.52
CA ILE A 245 -11.10 -0.81 13.86
C ILE A 245 -9.84 -0.81 14.72
N THR A 246 -10.02 -0.89 16.04
CA THR A 246 -8.89 -1.06 16.96
C THR A 246 -8.40 -2.51 16.96
N THR A 247 -7.11 -2.68 16.73
CA THR A 247 -6.39 -3.94 16.89
C THR A 247 -5.88 -4.05 18.33
N PRO A 248 -6.33 -5.05 19.12
CA PRO A 248 -5.95 -5.20 20.52
C PRO A 248 -4.46 -5.54 20.68
N LEU A 249 -3.94 -5.38 21.90
CA LEU A 249 -2.56 -5.75 22.23
C LEU A 249 -2.32 -7.26 22.08
N ASP A 250 -3.26 -8.09 22.55
CA ASP A 250 -3.30 -9.51 22.25
C ASP A 250 -4.23 -9.75 21.07
N ILE A 251 -3.65 -10.04 19.91
CA ILE A 251 -4.42 -10.28 18.69
C ILE A 251 -5.33 -11.51 18.80
N ASN A 252 -5.02 -12.45 19.69
CA ASN A 252 -5.86 -13.64 19.89
C ASN A 252 -7.22 -13.30 20.50
N ASP A 253 -7.39 -12.12 21.10
CA ASP A 253 -8.69 -11.65 21.56
C ASP A 253 -9.65 -11.34 20.40
N ARG A 254 -9.12 -11.06 19.21
CA ARG A 254 -9.89 -10.75 18.00
C ARG A 254 -10.11 -11.96 17.07
N ILE A 255 -9.16 -12.89 16.98
CA ILE A 255 -9.17 -13.98 15.98
C ILE A 255 -9.80 -15.29 16.53
N LYS A 256 -10.73 -15.21 17.49
CA LYS A 256 -11.39 -16.41 18.05
C LYS A 256 -12.31 -17.10 17.05
#